data_AF-A0A9P6JSS5-F1
#
_entry.id   AF-A0A9P6JSS5-F1
#
_cell.length_a   1.000
_cell.length_b   1.000
_cell.length_c   1.000
_cell.angle_alpha   90.00
_cell.angle_beta   90.00
_cell.angle_gamma   90.00
#
_symmetry.space_group_name_H-M   'P 1'
#
loop_
_entity.id
_entity.type
_entity.pdbx_description
1 polymer ?
#
loop_
_entity_poly.entity_id
_entity_poly.type
_entity_poly.pdbx_seq_one_letter_code
_entity_poly.pdbx_strand_id
1 'polypeptide(L)'
;MKFFSFNTLVFAVPMISSAIATPAPSTAGSAVRETATFVSSWNEAGLQRYRFYTNVADKNRFVHAFQNCDGITNNWQAWEENGHGVFDNSEVVGWLGAKVIACGIQAVTGQNCHEISEIGC
;
A
#
# COMPACT_ATOMS: atom_id res chain seq x y z
N MET A 1 71.32 -38.90 -17.44
CA MET A 1 71.44 -38.33 -18.79
C MET A 1 70.05 -38.06 -19.34
N LYS A 2 69.83 -36.78 -19.70
CA LYS A 2 68.99 -36.27 -20.81
C LYS A 2 67.50 -36.61 -20.81
N PHE A 3 66.66 -35.68 -20.35
CA PHE A 3 66.06 -34.55 -21.09
C PHE A 3 64.95 -35.02 -22.04
N PHE A 4 63.70 -34.97 -21.57
CA PHE A 4 62.54 -34.89 -22.45
C PHE A 4 62.03 -33.45 -22.47
N SER A 5 61.86 -32.98 -23.70
CA SER A 5 61.60 -31.62 -24.11
C SER A 5 60.14 -31.22 -23.89
N PHE A 6 59.96 -29.92 -23.69
CA PHE A 6 58.73 -29.19 -23.45
C PHE A 6 57.68 -29.36 -24.57
N ASN A 7 56.41 -29.42 -24.19
CA ASN A 7 55.32 -28.98 -25.07
C ASN A 7 54.39 -28.06 -24.28
N THR A 8 54.54 -26.76 -24.56
CA THR A 8 53.86 -25.64 -23.91
C THR A 8 52.41 -25.58 -24.38
N LEU A 9 51.47 -25.90 -23.50
CA LEU A 9 50.05 -25.61 -23.69
C LEU A 9 49.81 -24.12 -23.40
N VAL A 10 49.56 -23.36 -24.47
CA VAL A 10 49.10 -21.97 -24.40
C VAL A 10 47.63 -21.99 -23.99
N PHE A 11 47.33 -21.62 -22.74
CA PHE A 11 45.96 -21.35 -22.30
C PHE A 11 45.64 -19.87 -22.60
N ALA A 12 44.71 -19.66 -23.53
CA ALA A 12 44.11 -18.35 -23.79
C ALA A 12 43.22 -17.96 -22.60
N VAL A 13 43.53 -16.84 -21.96
CA VAL A 13 42.70 -16.23 -20.90
C VAL A 13 41.57 -15.44 -21.58
N PRO A 14 40.28 -15.69 -21.31
CA PRO A 14 39.23 -14.80 -21.78
C PRO A 14 39.28 -13.50 -20.96
N MET A 15 39.48 -12.37 -21.63
CA MET A 15 39.23 -11.05 -21.05
C MET A 15 37.74 -10.92 -20.75
N ILE A 16 37.37 -10.97 -19.46
CA ILE A 16 36.04 -10.60 -19.00
C ILE A 16 36.00 -9.07 -18.96
N SER A 17 35.45 -8.45 -20.00
CA SER A 17 35.03 -7.05 -19.95
C SER A 17 33.95 -6.91 -18.90
N SER A 18 34.34 -6.46 -17.70
CA SER A 18 33.40 -6.07 -16.66
C SER A 18 32.86 -4.70 -17.04
N ALA A 19 31.68 -4.67 -17.66
CA ALA A 19 30.92 -3.43 -17.79
C ALA A 19 30.55 -2.98 -16.38
N ILE A 20 31.21 -1.92 -15.91
CA ILE A 20 30.83 -1.23 -14.68
C ILE A 20 29.50 -0.56 -15.01
N ALA A 21 28.40 -1.21 -14.65
CA ALA A 21 27.08 -0.59 -14.70
C ALA A 21 27.10 0.58 -13.72
N THR A 22 27.13 1.80 -14.25
CA THR A 22 26.86 3.01 -13.49
C THR A 22 25.46 2.86 -12.87
N PRO A 23 25.29 2.91 -11.55
CA PRO A 23 23.94 2.96 -11.00
C PRO A 23 23.29 4.24 -11.50
N ALA A 24 22.20 4.11 -12.25
CA ALA A 24 21.32 5.23 -12.52
C ALA A 24 20.94 5.85 -11.18
N PRO A 25 20.90 7.20 -11.05
CA PRO A 25 20.36 7.82 -9.84
C PRO A 25 18.94 7.30 -9.68
N SER A 26 18.73 6.47 -8.65
CA SER A 26 17.38 6.13 -8.23
C SER A 26 16.79 7.43 -7.76
N THR A 27 15.90 8.02 -8.56
CA THR A 27 15.02 9.07 -8.09
C THR A 27 14.26 8.45 -6.93
N ALA A 28 14.75 8.67 -5.71
CA ALA A 28 13.99 8.50 -4.50
C ALA A 28 12.91 9.59 -4.55
N GLY A 29 11.89 9.36 -5.38
CA GLY A 29 10.62 10.02 -5.20
C GLY A 29 10.18 9.58 -3.83
N SER A 30 10.14 10.52 -2.88
CA SER A 30 9.52 10.32 -1.57
C SER A 30 8.24 9.54 -1.80
N ALA A 31 8.19 8.27 -1.39
CA ALA A 31 6.98 7.49 -1.50
C ALA A 31 5.95 8.24 -0.67
N VAL A 32 5.01 8.92 -1.33
CA VAL A 32 3.93 9.62 -0.64
C VAL A 32 3.20 8.53 0.13
N ARG A 33 3.26 8.58 1.46
CA ARG A 33 2.59 7.60 2.31
C ARG A 33 1.11 7.58 1.95
N GLU A 34 0.57 6.39 1.76
CA GLU A 34 -0.87 6.20 1.60
C GLU A 34 -1.57 6.66 2.88
N THR A 35 -2.66 7.41 2.73
CA THR A 35 -3.41 8.01 3.82
C THR A 35 -4.90 8.00 3.49
N ALA A 36 -5.70 7.91 4.53
CA ALA A 36 -7.12 8.16 4.53
C ALA A 36 -7.43 9.14 5.67
N THR A 37 -8.19 10.17 5.35
CA THR A 37 -8.60 11.23 6.26
C THR A 37 -10.11 11.19 6.38
N PHE A 38 -10.59 11.10 7.61
CA PHE A 38 -12.02 11.14 7.89
C PHE A 38 -12.61 12.48 7.46
N VAL A 39 -13.82 12.45 6.90
CA VAL A 39 -14.54 13.66 6.46
C VAL A 39 -15.81 13.83 7.27
N SER A 40 -16.64 12.79 7.29
CA SER A 40 -17.91 12.81 7.99
C SER A 40 -18.48 11.41 8.13
N SER A 41 -19.45 11.27 9.03
CA SER A 41 -20.28 10.08 9.08
C SER A 41 -21.73 10.44 9.36
N TRP A 42 -22.66 9.63 8.87
CA TRP A 42 -24.10 9.83 9.06
C TRP A 42 -24.81 8.49 9.15
N ASN A 43 -25.98 8.49 9.79
CA ASN A 43 -26.82 7.30 9.81
C ASN A 43 -27.51 7.14 8.44
N GLU A 44 -27.43 5.95 7.87
CA GLU A 44 -28.07 5.60 6.61
C GLU A 44 -28.68 4.21 6.71
N ALA A 45 -30.01 4.13 6.62
CA ALA A 45 -30.76 2.86 6.66
C ALA A 45 -30.41 1.93 7.85
N GLY A 46 -30.13 2.49 9.03
CA GLY A 46 -29.79 1.71 10.23
C GLY A 46 -28.32 1.29 10.33
N LEU A 47 -27.48 1.72 9.39
CA LEU A 47 -26.02 1.61 9.43
C LEU A 47 -25.37 2.99 9.62
N GLN A 48 -24.11 3.01 10.02
CA GLN A 48 -23.30 4.22 10.03
C GLN A 48 -22.48 4.26 8.74
N ARG A 49 -22.71 5.28 7.92
CA ARG A 49 -21.95 5.53 6.69
C ARG A 49 -20.80 6.48 7.00
N TYR A 50 -19.60 6.13 6.55
CA TYR A 50 -18.37 6.88 6.77
C TYR A 50 -17.80 7.34 5.44
N ARG A 51 -17.36 8.59 5.37
CA ARG A 51 -16.70 9.19 4.22
C ARG A 51 -15.25 9.52 4.52
N PHE A 52 -14.39 9.23 3.55
CA PHE A 52 -12.96 9.49 3.64
C PHE A 52 -12.41 10.10 2.36
N TYR A 53 -11.44 11.02 2.53
CA TYR A 53 -10.50 11.36 1.47
C TYR A 53 -9.30 10.43 1.55
N THR A 54 -8.75 10.01 0.41
CA THR A 54 -7.59 9.14 0.33
C THR A 54 -6.74 9.44 -0.90
N ASN A 55 -5.42 9.29 -0.75
CA ASN A 55 -4.47 9.26 -1.86
C ASN A 55 -4.15 7.82 -2.32
N VAL A 56 -4.84 6.81 -1.79
CA VAL A 56 -4.69 5.42 -2.24
C VAL A 56 -5.23 5.30 -3.67
N ALA A 57 -4.36 4.80 -4.56
CA ALA A 57 -4.68 4.63 -5.98
C ALA A 57 -5.81 3.59 -6.16
N ASP A 58 -5.64 2.40 -5.60
CA ASP A 58 -6.66 1.35 -5.63
C ASP A 58 -7.48 1.33 -4.34
N LYS A 59 -8.65 1.99 -4.39
CA LYS A 59 -9.55 2.11 -3.25
C LYS A 59 -10.24 0.79 -2.91
N ASN A 60 -10.29 -0.19 -3.82
CA ASN A 60 -10.89 -1.50 -3.53
C ASN A 60 -10.08 -2.31 -2.50
N ARG A 61 -8.81 -1.94 -2.26
CA ARG A 61 -8.02 -2.47 -1.13
C ARG A 61 -8.72 -2.27 0.21
N PHE A 62 -9.48 -1.17 0.38
CA PHE A 62 -10.23 -0.92 1.60
C PHE A 62 -11.38 -1.91 1.79
N VAL A 63 -12.09 -2.32 0.73
CA VAL A 63 -13.17 -3.32 0.81
C VAL A 63 -12.64 -4.62 1.41
N HIS A 64 -11.53 -5.12 0.86
CA HIS A 64 -10.89 -6.33 1.36
C HIS A 64 -10.36 -6.17 2.78
N ALA A 65 -9.80 -5.01 3.11
CA ALA A 65 -9.32 -4.73 4.44
C ALA A 65 -10.45 -4.68 5.48
N PHE A 66 -11.58 -4.04 5.18
CA PHE A 66 -12.74 -4.02 6.07
C PHE A 66 -13.32 -5.41 6.27
N GLN A 67 -13.45 -6.21 5.20
CA GLN A 67 -13.91 -7.60 5.30
C GLN A 67 -12.99 -8.46 6.18
N ASN A 68 -11.67 -8.27 6.09
CA ASN A 68 -10.70 -8.95 6.95
C ASN A 68 -10.76 -8.48 8.41
N CYS A 69 -11.36 -7.31 8.67
CA CYS A 69 -11.60 -6.75 9.99
C CYS A 69 -13.03 -7.02 10.50
N ASP A 70 -13.71 -8.04 9.99
CA ASP A 70 -15.10 -8.41 10.30
C ASP A 70 -16.16 -7.37 9.89
N GLY A 71 -15.82 -6.53 8.91
CA GLY A 71 -16.72 -5.56 8.32
C GLY A 71 -17.81 -6.19 7.47
N ILE A 72 -19.00 -5.62 7.55
CA ILE A 72 -20.10 -5.98 6.65
C ILE A 72 -19.95 -5.30 5.29
N THR A 73 -19.13 -4.24 5.22
CA THR A 73 -18.81 -3.44 4.03
C THR A 73 -20.03 -3.24 3.13
N ASN A 74 -20.97 -2.43 3.59
CA ASN A 74 -22.21 -2.20 2.88
C ASN A 74 -22.21 -0.84 2.14
N ASN A 75 -22.87 -0.79 0.99
CA ASN A 75 -23.00 0.43 0.18
C ASN A 75 -21.64 1.09 -0.15
N TRP A 76 -20.64 0.27 -0.48
CA TRP A 76 -19.31 0.73 -0.88
C TRP A 76 -19.38 1.60 -2.13
N GLN A 77 -18.79 2.80 -2.06
CA GLN A 77 -18.69 3.71 -3.19
C GLN A 77 -17.32 4.36 -3.20
N ALA A 78 -16.74 4.52 -4.38
CA ALA A 78 -15.43 5.13 -4.55
C ALA A 78 -15.45 6.02 -5.80
N TRP A 79 -14.93 7.24 -5.69
CA TRP A 79 -14.85 8.20 -6.79
C TRP A 79 -13.66 9.15 -6.60
N GLU A 80 -13.51 10.09 -7.54
CA GLU A 80 -12.56 11.20 -7.40
C GLU A 80 -13.31 12.53 -7.29
N GLU A 81 -12.85 13.37 -6.37
CA GLU A 81 -13.42 14.70 -6.12
C GLU A 81 -12.28 15.69 -5.95
N ASN A 82 -12.24 16.74 -6.78
CA ASN A 82 -11.22 17.79 -6.74
C ASN A 82 -9.76 17.28 -6.76
N GLY A 83 -9.49 16.17 -7.46
CA GLY A 83 -8.15 15.55 -7.52
C GLY A 83 -7.80 14.70 -6.29
N HIS A 84 -8.75 14.47 -5.39
CA HIS A 84 -8.61 13.55 -4.27
C HIS A 84 -9.45 12.30 -4.49
N GLY A 85 -8.93 11.14 -4.08
CA GLY A 85 -9.75 9.94 -3.98
C GLY A 85 -10.75 10.09 -2.84
N VAL A 86 -11.99 9.69 -3.07
CA VAL A 86 -13.03 9.63 -2.04
C VAL A 86 -13.58 8.22 -2.00
N PHE A 87 -13.93 7.76 -0.81
CA PHE A 87 -14.78 6.59 -0.69
C PHE A 87 -15.74 6.73 0.47
N ASP A 88 -16.86 6.02 0.33
CA ASP A 88 -17.84 5.79 1.37
C ASP A 88 -17.96 4.29 1.67
N ASN A 89 -18.13 3.96 2.94
CA ASN A 89 -18.48 2.61 3.39
C ASN A 89 -19.51 2.69 4.53
N SER A 90 -20.46 1.77 4.55
CA SER A 90 -21.44 1.65 5.64
C SER A 90 -21.13 0.42 6.49
N GLU A 91 -21.06 0.64 7.79
CA GLU A 91 -20.80 -0.39 8.80
C GLU A 91 -21.85 -0.32 9.93
N VAL A 92 -21.80 -1.30 10.83
CA VAL A 92 -22.69 -1.35 12.00
C VAL A 92 -22.57 -0.06 12.83
N VAL A 93 -23.71 0.50 13.23
CA VAL A 93 -23.74 1.71 14.07
C VAL A 93 -23.07 1.44 15.42
N GLY A 94 -22.23 2.36 15.85
CA GLY A 94 -21.55 2.32 17.14
C GLY A 94 -20.12 1.81 17.06
N TRP A 95 -19.57 1.45 18.21
CA TRP A 95 -18.14 1.23 18.36
C TRP A 95 -17.59 0.08 17.50
N LEU A 96 -18.42 -0.94 17.22
CA LEU A 96 -18.00 -2.09 16.41
C LEU A 96 -17.70 -1.66 14.97
N GLY A 97 -18.60 -0.93 14.31
CA GLY A 97 -18.35 -0.46 12.94
C GLY A 97 -17.21 0.54 12.88
N ALA A 98 -17.09 1.42 13.88
CA ALA A 98 -15.95 2.33 13.99
C ALA A 98 -14.61 1.57 14.05
N LYS A 99 -14.55 0.47 14.81
CA LYS A 99 -13.38 -0.39 14.87
C LYS A 99 -13.04 -1.09 13.56
N VAL A 100 -14.04 -1.60 12.84
CA VAL A 100 -13.85 -2.19 11.51
C VAL A 100 -13.19 -1.18 10.59
N ILE A 101 -13.74 0.04 10.55
CA ILE A 101 -13.23 1.11 9.70
C ILE A 101 -11.79 1.46 10.09
N ALA A 102 -11.50 1.67 11.37
CA ALA A 102 -10.14 1.97 11.83
C ALA A 102 -9.15 0.86 11.48
N CYS A 103 -9.53 -0.40 11.69
CA CYS A 103 -8.73 -1.58 11.35
C CYS A 103 -8.43 -1.66 9.85
N GLY A 104 -9.45 -1.48 9.00
CA GLY A 104 -9.27 -1.58 7.55
C GLY A 104 -8.46 -0.41 6.98
N ILE A 105 -8.64 0.81 7.51
CA ILE A 105 -7.77 1.94 7.16
C ILE A 105 -6.32 1.63 7.54
N GLN A 106 -6.08 1.21 8.78
CA GLN A 106 -4.74 0.87 9.26
C GLN A 106 -4.08 -0.23 8.42
N ALA A 107 -4.84 -1.24 7.99
CA ALA A 107 -4.33 -2.32 7.16
C ALA A 107 -3.91 -1.86 5.75
N VAL A 108 -4.56 -0.85 5.19
CA VAL A 108 -4.23 -0.32 3.84
C VAL A 108 -3.14 0.75 3.91
N THR A 109 -3.26 1.70 4.84
CA THR A 109 -2.43 2.91 4.87
C THR A 109 -1.30 2.83 5.90
N GLY A 110 -1.35 1.87 6.82
CA GLY A 110 -0.46 1.81 7.97
C GLY A 110 -0.66 2.99 8.94
N GLN A 111 -1.79 3.71 8.86
CA GLN A 111 -2.11 4.79 9.80
C GLN A 111 -2.49 4.23 11.16
N ASN A 112 -1.94 4.85 12.21
CA ASN A 112 -2.36 4.55 13.56
C ASN A 112 -3.73 5.19 13.81
N CYS A 113 -4.56 4.54 14.63
CA CYS A 113 -5.85 5.04 15.11
C CYS A 113 -5.86 6.53 15.51
N HIS A 114 -4.76 7.01 16.09
CA HIS A 114 -4.62 8.40 16.51
C HIS A 114 -4.51 9.41 15.34
N GLU A 115 -4.10 8.95 14.16
CA GLU A 115 -4.08 9.73 12.90
C GLU A 115 -5.44 9.71 12.21
N ILE A 116 -6.29 8.73 12.55
CA ILE A 116 -7.66 8.55 12.03
C ILE A 116 -8.70 9.06 13.05
N SER A 117 -8.25 9.95 13.96
CA SER A 117 -8.77 10.32 15.29
C SER A 117 -10.28 10.60 15.46
N GLU A 118 -11.06 10.69 14.41
CA GLU A 118 -12.45 11.18 14.46
C GLU A 118 -13.50 10.05 14.43
N ILE A 119 -13.10 8.80 14.18
CA ILE A 119 -14.05 7.67 14.07
C ILE A 119 -14.29 6.95 15.41
N GLY A 120 -13.48 7.23 16.43
CA GLY A 120 -13.52 6.50 17.70
C GLY A 120 -12.79 5.15 17.56
N CYS A 121 -11.50 5.18 17.86
CA CYS A 121 -10.80 4.00 18.35
C CYS A 121 -10.98 3.94 19.89
#